data_AF-A0A2G5T4Q6-F1
#
_entry.id   AF-A0A2G5T4Q6-F1
#
_cell.length_a   1.000
_cell.length_b   1.000
_cell.length_c   1.000
_cell.angle_alpha   90.00
_cell.angle_beta   90.00
_cell.angle_gamma   90.00
#
_symmetry.space_group_name_H-M   'P 1'
#
loop_
_entity.id
_entity.type
_entity.pdbx_description
1 polymer ?
#
loop_
_entity_poly.entity_id
_entity_poly.type
_entity_poly.pdbx_seq_one_letter_code
_entity_poly.pdbx_strand_id
1 'polypeptide(L)'
;MSFFLMRTNMIHALQKLGKPFWMLQADTIWRDNFFNSLDTNQFQGIDILLDQQGYDGTANIRKRTMNGANFYVPVKSSSQSLVESWLSWQKSVYITDPDLVKMFCLRGDYLCEYLPYSLVAGWEWIYGDQSNPPVMIQMDGETGGNKEKVLEKYNFWFLDKNDRCKPDKVSRGVIQMSEGTVPRVMTQSKNREQFWLKLGELLNQIPVFGHYSSIYGGFTSLYLQFF
;
A
#
# COMPACT_ATOMS: atom_id res chain seq x y z
N MET A 1 -9.43 1.08 -22.09
CA MET A 1 -9.02 2.12 -21.11
C MET A 1 -8.56 1.40 -19.85
N SER A 2 -7.31 1.59 -19.43
CA SER A 2 -6.79 0.95 -18.21
C SER A 2 -7.51 1.48 -16.96
N PHE A 3 -7.74 0.63 -15.96
CA PHE A 3 -8.27 1.05 -14.65
C PHE A 3 -7.35 2.09 -13.98
N PHE A 4 -6.04 2.02 -14.20
CA PHE A 4 -5.08 3.01 -13.70
C PHE A 4 -5.34 4.38 -14.33
N LEU A 5 -5.47 4.45 -15.66
CA LEU A 5 -5.77 5.70 -16.36
C LEU A 5 -7.12 6.30 -15.91
N MET A 6 -8.14 5.49 -15.68
CA MET A 6 -9.42 5.96 -15.13
C MET A 6 -9.24 6.58 -13.74
N ARG A 7 -8.51 5.88 -12.85
CA ARG A 7 -8.23 6.34 -11.49
C ARG A 7 -7.44 7.65 -11.50
N THR A 8 -6.35 7.73 -12.26
CA THR A 8 -5.53 8.95 -12.33
C THR A 8 -6.32 10.13 -12.91
N ASN A 9 -7.20 9.91 -13.88
CA ASN A 9 -8.09 10.98 -14.38
C ASN A 9 -9.07 11.47 -13.29
N MET A 10 -9.60 10.57 -12.46
CA MET A 10 -10.46 10.94 -11.33
C MET A 10 -9.69 11.79 -10.32
N ILE A 11 -8.46 11.38 -9.96
CA ILE A 11 -7.58 12.14 -9.06
C ILE A 11 -7.30 13.52 -9.65
N HIS A 12 -6.94 13.58 -10.93
CA HIS A 12 -6.69 14.83 -11.64
C HIS A 12 -7.90 15.76 -11.63
N ALA A 13 -9.10 15.24 -11.90
CA ALA A 13 -10.33 16.03 -11.86
C ALA A 13 -10.60 16.61 -10.46
N LEU A 14 -10.45 15.80 -9.40
CA LEU A 14 -10.61 16.25 -8.01
C LEU A 14 -9.60 17.34 -7.66
N GLN A 15 -8.34 17.16 -8.06
CA GLN A 15 -7.28 18.14 -7.85
C GLN A 15 -7.57 19.48 -8.56
N LYS A 16 -8.11 19.45 -9.78
CA LYS A 16 -8.55 20.66 -10.51
C LYS A 16 -9.75 21.35 -9.85
N LEU A 17 -10.60 20.61 -9.15
CA LEU A 17 -11.72 21.13 -8.36
C LEU A 17 -11.30 21.59 -6.95
N GLY A 18 -10.01 21.56 -6.63
CA GLY A 18 -9.50 21.92 -5.31
C GLY A 18 -9.96 20.96 -4.21
N LYS A 19 -10.14 19.68 -4.53
CA LYS A 19 -10.52 18.63 -3.57
C LYS A 19 -9.35 17.69 -3.30
N PRO A 20 -8.96 17.50 -2.03
CA PRO A 20 -7.94 16.51 -1.71
C PRO A 20 -8.50 15.11 -1.93
N PHE A 21 -7.62 14.15 -2.15
CA PHE A 21 -8.01 12.78 -2.48
C PHE A 21 -7.29 11.78 -1.59
N TRP A 22 -8.04 10.81 -1.07
CA TRP A 22 -7.51 9.67 -0.35
C TRP A 22 -7.92 8.39 -1.08
N MET A 23 -6.93 7.58 -1.49
CA MET A 23 -7.15 6.26 -2.07
C MET A 23 -7.06 5.21 -0.98
N LEU A 24 -8.01 4.27 -0.99
CA LEU A 24 -7.97 3.07 -0.17
C LEU A 24 -8.23 1.84 -1.04
N GLN A 25 -7.50 0.76 -0.80
CA GLN A 25 -7.81 -0.52 -1.44
C GLN A 25 -8.97 -1.24 -0.73
N ALA A 26 -9.81 -1.95 -1.51
CA ALA A 26 -11.01 -2.62 -1.01
C ALA A 26 -10.71 -3.77 -0.02
N ASP A 27 -9.52 -4.33 -0.07
CA ASP A 27 -9.00 -5.36 0.82
C ASP A 27 -8.23 -4.80 2.03
N THR A 28 -8.48 -3.54 2.37
CA THR A 28 -7.94 -2.92 3.58
C THR A 28 -8.87 -3.20 4.76
N ILE A 29 -8.34 -3.81 5.81
CA ILE A 29 -9.06 -4.11 7.06
C ILE A 29 -8.84 -2.97 8.04
N TRP A 30 -9.93 -2.49 8.64
CA TRP A 30 -9.95 -1.38 9.59
C TRP A 30 -10.17 -1.92 10.99
N ARG A 31 -9.20 -1.72 11.88
CA ARG A 31 -9.32 -2.05 13.30
C ARG A 31 -10.00 -0.94 14.08
N ASP A 32 -9.70 0.30 13.72
CA ASP A 32 -10.18 1.51 14.39
C ASP A 32 -10.43 2.61 13.36
N ASN A 33 -11.03 3.72 13.80
CA ASN A 33 -11.25 4.89 12.97
C ASN A 33 -9.92 5.59 12.66
N PHE A 34 -9.44 5.40 11.44
CA PHE A 34 -8.22 5.99 10.92
C PHE A 34 -8.14 7.52 11.06
N PHE A 35 -9.27 8.22 10.91
CA PHE A 35 -9.30 9.68 10.93
C PHE A 35 -9.24 10.27 12.35
N ASN A 36 -9.42 9.48 13.40
CA ASN A 36 -9.20 9.94 14.77
C ASN A 36 -7.71 10.14 15.08
N SER A 37 -6.84 9.41 14.38
CA SER A 37 -5.40 9.38 14.62
C SER A 37 -4.60 10.21 13.63
N LEU A 38 -5.28 10.90 12.69
CA LEU A 38 -4.64 11.60 11.59
C LEU A 38 -5.16 13.03 11.46
N ASP A 39 -4.26 14.00 11.61
CA ASP A 39 -4.53 15.40 11.31
C ASP A 39 -3.95 15.76 9.94
N THR A 40 -4.82 15.88 8.94
CA THR A 40 -4.40 16.19 7.56
C THR A 40 -3.74 17.56 7.42
N ASN A 41 -3.92 18.47 8.38
CA ASN A 41 -3.28 19.79 8.33
C ASN A 41 -1.76 19.71 8.47
N GLN A 42 -1.25 18.66 9.13
CA GLN A 42 0.19 18.40 9.25
C GLN A 42 0.84 18.06 7.90
N PHE A 43 0.03 17.72 6.90
CA PHE A 43 0.46 17.30 5.57
C PHE A 43 0.27 18.39 4.50
N GLN A 44 0.06 19.65 4.88
CA GLN A 44 -0.05 20.75 3.90
C GLN A 44 1.28 21.01 3.16
N GLY A 45 2.42 20.68 3.78
CA GLY A 45 3.75 20.88 3.20
C GLY A 45 4.18 19.82 2.17
N ILE A 46 3.53 18.66 2.14
CA ILE A 46 3.98 17.49 1.34
C ILE A 46 3.18 17.35 0.06
N ASP A 47 3.75 16.75 -0.98
CA ASP A 47 3.08 16.57 -2.28
C ASP A 47 2.15 15.35 -2.29
N ILE A 48 2.53 14.30 -1.57
CA ILE A 48 1.78 13.05 -1.43
C ILE A 48 2.18 12.34 -0.13
N LEU A 49 1.21 11.72 0.53
CA LEU A 49 1.40 10.84 1.69
C LEU A 49 1.14 9.39 1.28
N LEU A 50 2.04 8.49 1.60
CA LEU A 50 2.02 7.10 1.14
C LEU A 50 1.95 6.13 2.31
N ASP A 51 1.35 4.96 2.10
CA ASP A 51 1.69 3.80 2.91
C ASP A 51 3.13 3.33 2.66
N GLN A 52 3.60 2.35 3.42
CA GLN A 52 4.93 1.78 3.20
C GLN A 52 4.96 0.26 3.38
N GLN A 53 5.81 -0.41 2.60
CA GLN A 53 6.03 -1.84 2.63
C GLN A 53 6.56 -2.30 3.99
N GLY A 54 6.21 -3.52 4.39
CA GLY A 54 6.67 -4.10 5.64
C GLY A 54 5.88 -3.70 6.88
N TYR A 55 6.60 -3.72 8.00
CA TYR A 55 6.14 -3.51 9.38
C TYR A 55 7.30 -2.99 10.26
N ASP A 56 7.01 -2.66 11.53
CA ASP A 56 8.02 -2.21 12.48
C ASP A 56 9.03 -3.35 12.79
N GLY A 57 10.21 -3.27 12.18
CA GLY A 57 11.21 -4.36 12.15
C GLY A 57 11.70 -4.70 10.74
N THR A 58 11.06 -4.17 9.70
CA THR A 58 11.51 -4.32 8.31
C THR A 58 12.86 -3.67 8.07
N ALA A 59 13.69 -4.25 7.20
CA ALA A 59 15.00 -3.70 6.86
C ALA A 59 14.88 -2.27 6.29
N ASN A 60 15.80 -1.37 6.68
CA ASN A 60 15.74 0.04 6.30
C ASN A 60 15.72 0.28 4.78
N ILE A 61 16.33 -0.60 3.99
CA ILE A 61 16.34 -0.51 2.52
C ILE A 61 14.95 -0.67 1.88
N ARG A 62 13.99 -1.24 2.61
CA ARG A 62 12.59 -1.43 2.17
C ARG A 62 11.62 -0.43 2.77
N LYS A 63 12.03 0.27 3.83
CA LYS A 63 11.23 1.36 4.40
C LYS A 63 11.12 2.48 3.38
N ARG A 64 10.11 3.34 3.52
CA ARG A 64 9.86 4.46 2.60
C ARG A 64 9.73 4.02 1.14
N THR A 65 9.15 2.85 0.93
CA THR A 65 8.72 2.36 -0.38
C THR A 65 7.24 2.07 -0.28
N MET A 66 6.43 2.66 -1.17
CA MET A 66 4.96 2.50 -1.17
C MET A 66 4.56 1.02 -1.20
N ASN A 67 3.62 0.62 -0.36
CA ASN A 67 3.16 -0.78 -0.34
C ASN A 67 2.20 -1.04 -1.48
N GLY A 68 1.04 -0.37 -1.45
CA GLY A 68 0.06 -0.43 -2.52
C GLY A 68 -0.63 0.91 -2.70
N ALA A 69 -1.88 0.89 -3.13
CA ALA A 69 -2.66 2.07 -3.49
C ALA A 69 -3.34 2.72 -2.26
N ASN A 70 -2.71 2.75 -1.09
CA ASN A 70 -3.16 3.58 0.03
C ASN A 70 -2.33 4.87 0.09
N PHE A 71 -2.91 5.97 -0.37
CA PHE A 71 -2.20 7.26 -0.44
C PHE A 71 -3.15 8.45 -0.35
N TYR A 72 -2.60 9.59 0.04
CA TYR A 72 -3.31 10.86 0.13
C TYR A 72 -2.60 11.94 -0.67
N VAL A 73 -3.36 12.65 -1.50
CA VAL A 73 -2.89 13.77 -2.31
C VAL A 73 -3.56 15.06 -1.80
N PRO A 74 -2.82 15.94 -1.10
CA PRO A 74 -3.32 17.26 -0.71
C PRO A 74 -3.56 18.15 -1.94
N VAL A 75 -4.22 19.28 -1.74
CA VAL A 75 -4.47 20.27 -2.80
C VAL A 75 -3.46 21.38 -2.70
N LYS A 76 -2.50 21.41 -3.63
CA LYS A 76 -1.58 22.52 -3.86
C LYS A 76 -0.95 22.43 -5.25
N SER A 77 -0.26 23.47 -5.67
CA SER A 77 0.35 23.57 -7.00
C SER A 77 1.30 22.40 -7.33
N SER A 78 2.15 22.00 -6.38
CA SER A 78 3.10 20.90 -6.58
C SER A 78 2.42 19.52 -6.60
N SER A 79 1.39 19.28 -5.77
CA SER A 79 0.57 18.06 -5.84
C SER A 79 -0.22 17.96 -7.15
N GLN A 80 -0.72 19.09 -7.66
CA GLN A 80 -1.35 19.13 -8.99
C GLN A 80 -0.36 18.78 -10.10
N SER A 81 0.87 19.32 -10.04
CA SER A 81 1.95 18.96 -10.95
C SER A 81 2.31 17.48 -10.88
N LEU A 82 2.37 16.89 -9.67
CA LEU A 82 2.58 15.45 -9.49
C LEU A 82 1.51 14.64 -10.24
N VAL A 83 0.24 15.00 -10.08
CA VAL A 83 -0.87 14.28 -10.71
C VAL A 83 -0.91 14.49 -12.23
N GLU A 84 -0.51 15.66 -12.73
CA GLU A 84 -0.35 15.91 -14.16
C GLU A 84 0.76 15.05 -14.78
N SER A 85 1.93 14.98 -14.13
CA SER A 85 3.03 14.10 -14.53
C SER A 85 2.59 12.65 -14.52
N TRP A 86 1.92 12.21 -13.44
CA TRP A 86 1.37 10.87 -13.31
C TRP A 86 0.42 10.54 -14.46
N LEU A 87 -0.54 11.44 -14.76
CA LEU A 87 -1.49 11.26 -15.84
C LEU A 87 -0.81 11.17 -17.21
N SER A 88 0.24 11.97 -17.45
CA SER A 88 1.02 11.92 -18.70
C SER A 88 1.66 10.54 -18.93
N TRP A 89 2.23 9.96 -17.88
CA TRP A 89 2.80 8.61 -17.91
C TRP A 89 1.73 7.55 -18.13
N GLN A 90 0.62 7.59 -17.39
CA GLN A 90 -0.49 6.63 -17.51
C GLN A 90 -1.17 6.64 -18.89
N LYS A 91 -1.06 7.75 -19.63
CA LYS A 91 -1.52 7.84 -21.03
C LYS A 91 -0.58 7.16 -22.01
N SER A 92 0.71 7.05 -21.68
CA SER A 92 1.77 6.64 -22.60
C SER A 92 2.26 5.22 -22.35
N VAL A 93 2.22 4.75 -21.09
CA VAL A 93 2.79 3.46 -20.68
C VAL A 93 1.82 2.78 -19.72
N TYR A 94 1.67 1.46 -19.85
CA TYR A 94 0.97 0.65 -18.86
C TYR A 94 1.89 0.40 -17.66
N ILE A 95 1.71 1.19 -16.59
CA ILE A 95 2.46 1.10 -15.34
C ILE A 95 1.47 1.19 -14.18
N THR A 96 1.76 0.54 -13.06
CA THR A 96 0.90 0.62 -11.87
C THR A 96 1.10 1.96 -11.14
N ASP A 97 0.08 2.38 -10.40
CA ASP A 97 0.16 3.60 -9.58
C ASP A 97 1.32 3.56 -8.57
N PRO A 98 1.50 2.47 -7.79
CA PRO A 98 2.58 2.42 -6.81
C PRO A 98 3.97 2.49 -7.46
N ASP A 99 4.18 1.87 -8.62
CA ASP A 99 5.48 1.91 -9.29
C ASP A 99 5.84 3.33 -9.73
N LEU A 100 4.90 4.04 -10.36
CA LEU A 100 5.17 5.37 -10.85
C LEU A 100 5.38 6.37 -9.71
N VAL A 101 4.56 6.29 -8.66
CA VAL A 101 4.70 7.14 -7.48
C VAL A 101 6.02 6.86 -6.75
N LYS A 102 6.44 5.59 -6.61
CA LYS A 102 7.76 5.24 -6.08
C LYS A 102 8.88 5.91 -6.87
N MET A 103 8.83 5.84 -8.20
CA MET A 103 9.85 6.45 -9.05
C MET A 103 9.96 7.96 -8.81
N PHE A 104 8.83 8.66 -8.74
CA PHE A 104 8.80 10.10 -8.44
C PHE A 104 9.39 10.43 -7.07
N CYS A 105 9.04 9.66 -6.05
CA CYS A 105 9.52 9.88 -4.69
C CYS A 105 11.01 9.56 -4.53
N LEU A 106 11.50 8.48 -5.15
CA LEU A 106 12.90 8.06 -5.07
C LEU A 106 13.84 8.98 -5.86
N ARG A 107 13.37 9.55 -6.97
CA ARG A 107 14.10 10.59 -7.71
C ARG A 107 14.14 11.94 -6.99
N GLY A 108 13.25 12.15 -6.02
CA GLY A 108 13.10 13.42 -5.32
C GLY A 108 12.43 14.51 -6.16
N ASP A 109 11.64 14.14 -7.17
CA ASP A 109 10.90 15.12 -7.99
C ASP A 109 9.82 15.83 -7.18
N TYR A 110 9.31 15.15 -6.14
CA TYR A 110 8.21 15.60 -5.30
C TYR A 110 8.47 15.22 -3.83
N LEU A 111 7.90 15.99 -2.91
CA LEU A 111 8.01 15.81 -1.46
C LEU A 111 7.06 14.70 -1.00
N CYS A 112 7.57 13.49 -0.87
CA CYS A 112 6.80 12.33 -0.41
C CYS A 112 7.07 12.02 1.06
N GLU A 113 5.98 11.89 1.83
CA GLU A 113 6.02 11.37 3.21
C GLU A 113 5.31 10.03 3.32
N TYR A 114 5.62 9.31 4.40
CA TYR A 114 5.14 7.94 4.62
C TYR A 114 4.42 7.83 5.96
N LEU A 115 3.27 7.16 5.93
CA LEU A 115 2.49 6.83 7.12
C LEU A 115 3.29 5.91 8.03
N PRO A 116 3.29 6.14 9.35
CA PRO A 116 3.91 5.22 10.29
C PRO A 116 3.19 3.87 10.28
N TYR A 117 3.96 2.79 10.53
CA TYR A 117 3.41 1.43 10.55
C TYR A 117 2.31 1.23 11.59
N SER A 118 2.25 2.04 12.66
CA SER A 118 1.17 2.00 13.65
C SER A 118 -0.19 2.49 13.09
N LEU A 119 -0.19 3.24 11.98
CA LEU A 119 -1.41 3.67 11.32
C LEU A 119 -1.79 2.72 10.18
N VAL A 120 -0.84 2.45 9.26
CA VAL A 120 -1.08 1.59 8.10
C VAL A 120 0.10 0.67 7.90
N ALA A 121 -0.17 -0.64 7.82
CA ALA A 121 0.83 -1.63 7.45
C ALA A 121 0.29 -2.59 6.38
N GLY A 122 1.20 -3.27 5.70
CA GLY A 122 0.85 -4.36 4.81
C GLY A 122 0.60 -5.67 5.55
N TRP A 123 0.14 -6.67 4.79
CA TRP A 123 0.00 -8.06 5.24
C TRP A 123 1.25 -8.62 5.94
N GLU A 124 2.44 -8.08 5.64
CA GLU A 124 3.73 -8.49 6.22
C GLU A 124 3.75 -8.39 7.75
N TRP A 125 2.99 -7.46 8.34
CA TRP A 125 2.85 -7.33 9.80
C TRP A 125 2.38 -8.63 10.47
N ILE A 126 1.49 -9.41 9.82
CA ILE A 126 1.00 -10.69 10.35
C ILE A 126 2.14 -11.71 10.54
N TYR A 127 3.20 -11.60 9.74
CA TYR A 127 4.35 -12.50 9.76
C TYR A 127 5.50 -11.97 10.62
N GLY A 128 5.44 -10.70 11.01
CA GLY A 128 6.34 -10.06 11.93
C GLY A 128 5.92 -10.21 13.39
N ASP A 129 6.34 -9.24 14.20
CA ASP A 129 5.82 -9.04 15.54
C ASP A 129 4.43 -8.42 15.44
N GLN A 130 3.42 -9.15 15.94
CA GLN A 130 2.04 -8.68 15.99
C GLN A 130 1.75 -7.85 17.26
N SER A 131 2.79 -7.49 18.03
CA SER A 131 2.66 -6.44 19.03
C SER A 131 2.35 -5.10 18.35
N ASN A 132 1.51 -4.27 18.99
CA ASN A 132 1.08 -2.97 18.49
C ASN A 132 0.42 -2.99 17.08
N PRO A 133 -0.82 -3.48 16.97
CA PRO A 133 -1.50 -3.60 15.69
C PRO A 133 -1.78 -2.26 15.03
N PRO A 134 -1.61 -2.16 13.69
CA PRO A 134 -1.93 -0.95 12.95
C PRO A 134 -3.42 -0.63 13.01
N VAL A 135 -3.78 0.61 12.72
CA VAL A 135 -5.19 1.00 12.54
C VAL A 135 -5.77 0.35 11.29
N MET A 136 -5.00 0.27 10.21
CA MET A 136 -5.37 -0.40 8.95
C MET A 136 -4.33 -1.42 8.52
N ILE A 137 -4.79 -2.57 8.01
CA ILE A 137 -3.95 -3.57 7.34
C ILE A 137 -4.39 -3.74 5.90
N GLN A 138 -3.47 -3.59 4.96
CA GLN A 138 -3.72 -3.90 3.56
C GLN A 138 -3.40 -5.37 3.26
N MET A 139 -4.41 -6.14 2.86
CA MET A 139 -4.31 -7.57 2.58
C MET A 139 -4.01 -7.87 1.11
N ASP A 140 -3.04 -7.14 0.55
CA ASP A 140 -2.58 -7.34 -0.84
C ASP A 140 -1.57 -8.49 -0.93
N GLY A 141 -1.35 -9.09 -2.10
CA GLY A 141 -0.36 -10.18 -2.26
C GLY A 141 -0.93 -11.61 -2.32
N GLU A 142 -2.24 -11.74 -2.57
CA GLU A 142 -2.84 -12.98 -3.08
C GLU A 142 -3.11 -12.83 -4.57
N THR A 143 -2.54 -13.72 -5.38
CA THR A 143 -2.66 -13.72 -6.83
C THR A 143 -3.34 -15.01 -7.29
N GLY A 144 -4.39 -14.92 -8.12
CA GLY A 144 -5.12 -16.11 -8.62
C GLY A 144 -6.57 -16.29 -8.14
N GLY A 145 -7.25 -15.23 -7.71
CA GLY A 145 -8.72 -15.22 -7.56
C GLY A 145 -9.30 -15.89 -6.30
N ASN A 146 -8.47 -16.38 -5.37
CA ASN A 146 -8.92 -16.98 -4.11
C ASN A 146 -8.84 -16.02 -2.90
N LYS A 147 -8.85 -14.71 -3.14
CA LYS A 147 -8.62 -13.70 -2.09
C LYS A 147 -9.62 -13.79 -0.94
N GLU A 148 -10.90 -14.03 -1.24
CA GLU A 148 -11.96 -14.21 -0.24
C GLU A 148 -11.68 -15.40 0.69
N LYS A 149 -11.33 -16.56 0.12
CA LYS A 149 -10.99 -17.77 0.91
C LYS A 149 -9.76 -17.56 1.78
N VAL A 150 -8.82 -16.73 1.35
CA VAL A 150 -7.64 -16.39 2.14
C VAL A 150 -8.02 -15.46 3.28
N LEU A 151 -8.85 -14.43 3.03
CA LEU A 151 -9.41 -13.57 4.07
C LEU A 151 -10.24 -14.37 5.09
N GLU A 152 -10.98 -15.39 4.67
CA GLU A 152 -11.66 -16.32 5.59
C GLU A 152 -10.69 -17.03 6.53
N LYS A 153 -9.55 -17.50 6.02
CA LYS A 153 -8.50 -18.14 6.84
C LYS A 153 -7.86 -17.17 7.84
N TYR A 154 -7.79 -15.88 7.51
CA TYR A 154 -7.36 -14.84 8.44
C TYR A 154 -8.45 -14.40 9.43
N ASN A 155 -9.69 -14.91 9.31
CA ASN A 155 -10.89 -14.37 9.97
C ASN A 155 -11.22 -12.91 9.62
N PHE A 156 -10.76 -12.43 8.45
CA PHE A 156 -11.02 -11.09 7.92
C PHE A 156 -12.10 -11.05 6.83
N TRP A 157 -12.81 -12.16 6.62
CA TRP A 157 -14.00 -12.19 5.77
C TRP A 157 -15.28 -12.02 6.62
N PHE A 158 -15.78 -10.80 6.69
CA PHE A 158 -16.86 -10.42 7.62
C PHE A 158 -18.28 -10.64 7.09
N LEU A 159 -18.43 -11.03 5.84
CA LEU A 159 -19.73 -11.26 5.23
C LEU A 159 -20.20 -12.71 5.40
N ASP A 160 -21.51 -12.90 5.33
CA ASP A 160 -22.10 -14.22 5.10
C ASP A 160 -22.39 -14.46 3.62
N LYS A 161 -22.95 -15.63 3.31
CA LYS A 161 -23.27 -16.05 1.93
C LYS A 161 -24.31 -15.18 1.21
N ASN A 162 -24.97 -14.27 1.92
CA ASN A 162 -25.97 -13.33 1.38
C ASN A 162 -25.43 -11.89 1.41
N ASP A 163 -24.11 -11.72 1.49
CA ASP A 163 -23.41 -10.44 1.56
C ASP A 163 -23.82 -9.57 2.77
N ARG A 164 -24.30 -10.19 3.85
CA ARG A 164 -24.64 -9.47 5.09
C ARG A 164 -23.46 -9.51 6.05
N CYS A 165 -23.13 -8.35 6.60
CA CYS A 165 -22.10 -8.22 7.64
C CYS A 165 -22.49 -9.04 8.89
N LYS A 166 -21.52 -9.80 9.42
CA LYS A 166 -21.64 -10.61 10.63
C LYS A 166 -20.88 -9.96 11.79
N PRO A 167 -21.58 -9.36 12.78
CA PRO A 167 -20.93 -8.67 13.89
C PRO A 167 -19.94 -9.54 14.68
N ASP A 168 -20.26 -10.83 14.87
CA ASP A 168 -19.40 -11.79 15.57
C ASP A 168 -18.06 -12.03 14.85
N LYS A 169 -18.07 -12.05 13.52
CA LYS A 169 -16.83 -12.15 12.72
C LYS A 169 -16.00 -10.87 12.82
N VAL A 170 -16.65 -9.71 12.79
CA VAL A 170 -15.96 -8.41 12.96
C VAL A 170 -15.31 -8.34 14.34
N SER A 171 -16.06 -8.63 15.41
CA SER A 171 -15.55 -8.62 16.78
C SER A 171 -14.37 -9.58 16.94
N ARG A 172 -14.45 -10.78 16.35
CA ARG A 172 -13.33 -11.75 16.37
C ARG A 172 -12.08 -11.18 15.68
N GLY A 173 -12.22 -10.59 14.50
CA GLY A 173 -11.11 -9.98 13.78
C GLY A 173 -10.44 -8.85 14.58
N VAL A 174 -11.25 -7.98 15.20
CA VAL A 174 -10.75 -6.89 16.05
C VAL A 174 -9.98 -7.42 17.27
N ILE A 175 -10.53 -8.43 17.96
CA ILE A 175 -9.87 -9.05 19.12
C ILE A 175 -8.55 -9.70 18.69
N GLN A 176 -8.54 -10.48 17.61
CA GLN A 176 -7.33 -11.16 17.13
C GLN A 176 -6.22 -10.18 16.74
N MET A 177 -6.58 -9.07 16.09
CA MET A 177 -5.62 -8.02 15.82
C MET A 177 -5.10 -7.39 17.12
N SER A 178 -5.98 -7.09 18.08
CA SER A 178 -5.60 -6.49 19.35
C SER A 178 -4.68 -7.38 20.20
N GLU A 179 -4.90 -8.69 20.16
CA GLU A 179 -4.14 -9.68 20.92
C GLU A 179 -2.88 -10.16 20.18
N GLY A 180 -2.69 -9.77 18.91
CA GLY A 180 -1.59 -10.25 18.08
C GLY A 180 -1.66 -11.75 17.79
N THR A 181 -2.88 -12.28 17.62
CA THR A 181 -3.16 -13.71 17.41
C THR A 181 -3.72 -14.00 16.01
N VAL A 182 -3.47 -13.10 15.04
CA VAL A 182 -3.91 -13.27 13.65
C VAL A 182 -3.17 -14.48 13.05
N PRO A 183 -3.89 -15.45 12.46
CA PRO A 183 -3.25 -16.67 11.95
C PRO A 183 -2.35 -16.38 10.75
N ARG A 184 -1.18 -17.02 10.71
CA ARG A 184 -0.23 -16.90 9.60
C ARG A 184 -0.57 -17.90 8.51
N VAL A 185 -1.24 -17.45 7.46
CA VAL A 185 -1.66 -18.30 6.34
C VAL A 185 -0.58 -18.32 5.26
N MET A 186 0.09 -19.45 5.03
CA MET A 186 1.12 -19.53 3.97
C MET A 186 0.50 -20.02 2.66
N THR A 187 0.32 -19.11 1.70
CA THR A 187 -0.11 -19.42 0.33
C THR A 187 1.08 -19.48 -0.62
N GLN A 188 0.89 -20.05 -1.82
CA GLN A 188 1.94 -20.05 -2.85
C GLN A 188 2.31 -18.62 -3.29
N SER A 189 1.32 -17.74 -3.43
CA SER A 189 1.53 -16.32 -3.76
C SER A 189 2.39 -15.63 -2.71
N LYS A 190 2.06 -15.79 -1.43
CA LYS A 190 2.84 -15.21 -0.31
C LYS A 190 4.27 -15.72 -0.25
N ASN A 191 4.47 -17.03 -0.41
CA ASN A 191 5.81 -17.62 -0.42
C ASN A 191 6.66 -17.05 -1.56
N ARG A 192 6.04 -16.90 -2.74
CA ARG A 192 6.71 -16.33 -3.91
C ARG A 192 7.05 -14.86 -3.67
N GLU A 193 6.12 -14.08 -3.16
CA GLU A 193 6.33 -12.66 -2.84
C GLU A 193 7.46 -12.49 -1.82
N GLN A 194 7.47 -13.25 -0.72
CA GLN A 194 8.56 -13.23 0.27
C GLN A 194 9.92 -13.56 -0.34
N PHE A 195 9.98 -14.52 -1.27
CA PHE A 195 11.21 -14.87 -1.97
C PHE A 195 11.73 -13.69 -2.80
N TRP A 196 10.87 -13.05 -3.59
CA TRP A 196 11.26 -11.89 -4.42
C TRP A 196 11.64 -10.67 -3.59
N LEU A 197 10.95 -10.43 -2.47
CA LEU A 197 11.30 -9.38 -1.52
C LEU A 197 12.72 -9.59 -0.96
N LYS A 198 13.02 -10.80 -0.46
CA LYS A 198 14.37 -11.12 0.05
C LYS A 198 15.45 -11.05 -1.01
N LEU A 199 15.16 -11.52 -2.23
CA LEU A 199 16.10 -11.41 -3.35
C LEU A 199 16.34 -9.94 -3.72
N GLY A 200 15.27 -9.13 -3.76
CA GLY A 200 15.35 -7.68 -4.00
C GLY A 200 16.17 -6.95 -2.94
N GLU A 201 15.99 -7.30 -1.65
CA GLU A 201 16.81 -6.77 -0.54
C GLU A 201 18.30 -7.04 -0.77
N LEU A 202 18.65 -8.27 -1.16
CA LEU A 202 20.04 -8.68 -1.38
C LEU A 202 20.64 -7.97 -2.61
N LEU A 203 19.90 -7.88 -3.71
CA LEU A 203 20.38 -7.22 -4.93
C LEU A 203 20.54 -5.71 -4.77
N ASN A 204 19.65 -5.07 -4.00
CA ASN A 204 19.73 -3.62 -3.75
C ASN A 204 20.94 -3.23 -2.89
N GLN A 205 21.61 -4.19 -2.23
CA GLN A 205 22.87 -3.95 -1.52
C GLN A 205 24.09 -3.89 -2.46
N ILE A 206 23.96 -4.29 -3.73
CA ILE A 206 25.07 -4.26 -4.69
C ILE A 206 25.31 -2.80 -5.13
N PRO A 207 26.50 -2.22 -4.95
CA PRO A 207 26.70 -0.76 -5.06
C PRO A 207 26.28 -0.11 -6.39
N VAL A 208 26.57 -0.77 -7.51
CA VAL A 208 26.25 -0.23 -8.85
C VAL A 208 24.84 -0.63 -9.27
N PHE A 209 24.49 -1.91 -9.13
CA PHE A 209 23.20 -2.41 -9.56
C PHE A 209 22.06 -1.86 -8.69
N GLY A 210 22.24 -1.87 -7.37
CA GLY A 210 21.27 -1.39 -6.38
C GLY A 210 20.92 0.08 -6.53
N HIS A 211 21.89 0.93 -6.88
CA HIS A 211 21.64 2.36 -7.07
C HIS A 211 20.65 2.62 -8.23
N TYR A 212 20.83 1.94 -9.35
CA TYR A 212 19.93 2.12 -10.50
C TYR A 212 18.66 1.29 -10.38
N SER A 213 18.72 0.06 -9.86
CA SER A 213 17.55 -0.80 -9.70
C SER A 213 16.55 -0.20 -8.73
N SER A 214 17.01 0.37 -7.62
CA SER A 214 16.13 0.93 -6.58
C SER A 214 15.26 2.07 -7.11
N ILE A 215 15.79 2.96 -7.96
CA ILE A 215 15.04 4.08 -8.56
C ILE A 215 13.81 3.60 -9.33
N TYR A 216 13.91 2.45 -10.01
CA TYR A 216 12.81 1.82 -10.72
C TYR A 216 12.01 0.82 -9.85
N GLY A 217 12.08 0.97 -8.53
CA GLY A 217 11.37 0.13 -7.55
C GLY A 217 11.96 -1.27 -7.35
N GLY A 218 13.18 -1.51 -7.84
CA GLY A 218 13.92 -2.77 -7.72
C GLY A 218 13.28 -3.94 -8.47
N PHE A 219 13.83 -5.14 -8.30
CA PHE A 219 13.21 -6.38 -8.80
C PHE A 219 11.82 -6.64 -8.20
N THR A 220 11.52 -6.03 -7.06
CA THR A 220 10.23 -6.06 -6.38
C THR A 220 9.14 -5.32 -7.16
N SER A 221 9.48 -4.26 -7.91
CA SER A 221 8.53 -3.57 -8.81
C SER A 221 8.22 -4.40 -10.05
N LEU A 222 9.22 -5.11 -10.61
CA LEU A 222 8.99 -6.08 -11.68
C LEU A 222 8.00 -7.18 -11.26
N TYR A 223 8.05 -7.66 -10.01
CA TYR A 223 7.10 -8.66 -9.52
C TYR A 223 5.64 -8.17 -9.56
N LEU A 224 5.36 -6.93 -9.16
CA LEU A 224 4.01 -6.36 -9.18
C LEU A 224 3.48 -6.10 -10.61
N GLN A 225 4.35 -6.11 -11.62
CA GLN A 225 3.98 -5.87 -13.03
C GLN A 225 3.69 -7.16 -13.81
N PHE A 226 4.17 -8.32 -13.36
CA PHE A 226 3.98 -9.61 -14.04
C PHE A 226 2.86 -10.49 -13.45
N PHE A 227 2.11 -10.00 -12.45
CA PHE A 227 0.97 -10.70 -11.84
C PHE A 227 -0.30 -9.84 -11.77
#